data_AF-A0A3S4LP57-F1
#
_entry.id   AF-A0A3S4LP57-F1
#
_cell.length_a   1.000
_cell.length_b   1.000
_cell.length_c   1.000
_cell.angle_alpha   90.00
_cell.angle_beta   90.00
_cell.angle_gamma   90.00
#
_symmetry.space_group_name_H-M   'P 1'
#
loop_
_entity.id
_entity.type
_entity.pdbx_description
1 polymer ?
#
loop_
_entity_poly.entity_id
_entity_poly.type
_entity_poly.pdbx_seq_one_letter_code
_entity_poly.pdbx_strand_id
1 'polypeptide(L)' 'METLSVIHTVANRLRELNPDMDIHISSTDAKVYIPTGQQVTVLIHYCGSVFAEPENTDATVQKQLIRISATVIVSANK' A
#
# COMPACT_ATOMS: atom_id res chain seq x y z
N MET A 1 -5.60 -3.11 15.55
CA MET A 1 -4.69 -2.67 14.48
C MET A 1 -5.49 -1.75 13.56
N GLU A 2 -4.93 -0.61 13.17
CA GLU A 2 -5.59 0.33 12.25
C GLU A 2 -4.96 0.23 10.86
N THR A 3 -5.75 -0.23 9.88
CA THR A 3 -5.25 -0.50 8.51
C THR A 3 -4.62 0.75 7.88
N LEU A 4 -5.25 1.92 8.04
CA LEU A 4 -4.74 3.17 7.48
C LEU A 4 -3.38 3.56 8.09
N SER A 5 -3.19 3.35 9.39
CA SER A 5 -1.93 3.62 10.09
C SER A 5 -0.80 2.72 9.60
N VAL A 6 -1.08 1.45 9.27
CA VAL A 6 -0.11 0.55 8.62
C VAL A 6 0.26 1.06 7.22
N ILE A 7 -0.72 1.47 6.41
CA ILE A 7 -0.48 2.02 5.06
C ILE A 7 0.38 3.30 5.16
N HIS A 8 0.06 4.21 6.08
CA HIS A 8 0.86 5.41 6.31
C HIS A 8 2.29 5.10 6.73
N THR A 9 2.48 4.06 7.55
CA THR A 9 3.83 3.62 7.95
C THR A 9 4.64 3.18 6.74
N VAL A 10 4.05 2.40 5.81
CA VAL A 10 4.71 2.02 4.55
C VAL A 10 5.02 3.24 3.69
N ALA A 11 4.05 4.16 3.54
CA ALA A 11 4.22 5.37 2.74
C ALA A 11 5.34 6.27 3.27
N ASN A 12 5.35 6.53 4.58
CA ASN A 12 6.38 7.35 5.22
C ASN A 12 7.75 6.70 5.08
N ARG A 13 7.84 5.38 5.29
CA ARG A 13 9.11 4.68 5.13
C ARG A 13 9.67 4.77 3.71
N LEU A 14 8.80 4.69 2.70
CA LEU A 14 9.22 4.88 1.31
C LEU A 14 9.68 6.32 1.05
N ARG A 15 9.01 7.33 1.62
CA ARG A 15 9.41 8.76 1.47
C ARG A 15 10.76 9.04 2.10
N GLU A 16 11.00 8.52 3.30
CA GLU A 16 12.27 8.67 4.02
C GLU A 16 13.46 8.11 3.23
N LEU A 17 13.25 6.95 2.58
CA LEU A 17 14.31 6.25 1.88
C LEU A 17 14.45 6.67 0.41
N ASN A 18 13.42 7.28 -0.18
CA ASN A 18 13.38 7.63 -1.60
C ASN A 18 12.82 9.05 -1.78
N PRO A 19 13.62 10.10 -1.48
CA PRO A 19 13.14 11.49 -1.48
C PRO A 19 12.71 12.02 -2.86
N ASP A 20 13.20 11.40 -3.94
CA ASP A 20 12.87 11.80 -5.32
C ASP A 20 11.62 11.08 -5.88
N MET A 21 11.00 10.17 -5.10
CA MET A 21 9.77 9.48 -5.48
C MET A 21 8.53 10.24 -5.01
N ASP A 22 7.52 10.26 -5.89
CA ASP A 22 6.21 10.81 -5.59
C ASP A 22 5.27 9.70 -5.08
N ILE A 23 5.11 9.62 -3.76
CA ILE A 23 4.44 8.50 -3.10
C ILE A 23 3.02 8.86 -2.67
N HIS A 24 2.04 8.16 -3.24
CA HIS A 24 0.62 8.37 -3.03
C HIS A 24 -0.06 7.14 -2.43
N ILE A 25 -1.12 7.39 -1.65
CA ILE A 25 -2.10 6.38 -1.26
C ILE A 25 -3.36 6.70 -2.07
N SER A 26 -3.73 5.81 -2.99
CA SER A 26 -4.83 6.07 -3.93
C SER A 26 -5.80 4.90 -4.04
N SER A 27 -7.07 5.24 -4.28
CA SER A 27 -8.12 4.30 -4.68
C SER A 27 -8.14 4.05 -6.19
N THR A 28 -7.43 4.86 -6.98
CA THR A 28 -7.27 4.64 -8.42
C THR A 28 -6.41 3.42 -8.68
N ASP A 29 -6.85 2.55 -9.60
CA ASP A 29 -6.02 1.43 -10.04
C ASP A 29 -4.72 1.95 -10.68
N ALA A 30 -3.59 1.45 -10.18
CA ALA A 30 -2.26 1.81 -10.68
C ALA A 30 -2.07 1.54 -12.17
N LYS A 31 -2.86 0.64 -12.77
CA LYS A 31 -2.84 0.36 -14.21
C LYS A 31 -3.36 1.51 -15.08
N VAL A 32 -4.21 2.38 -14.54
CA VAL A 32 -4.85 3.49 -15.28
C VAL A 32 -4.44 4.86 -14.75
N TYR A 33 -3.67 4.90 -13.67
CA TYR A 33 -3.17 6.14 -13.11
C TYR A 33 -2.13 6.77 -14.03
N ILE A 34 -2.28 8.07 -14.29
CA ILE A 34 -1.37 8.85 -15.12
C ILE A 34 -0.65 9.85 -14.21
N PRO A 35 0.66 9.69 -13.96
CA PRO A 35 1.46 10.67 -13.24
C PRO A 35 1.46 12.03 -13.93
N THR A 36 1.43 13.12 -13.17
CA THR A 36 1.50 14.49 -13.69
C THR A 36 2.89 15.11 -13.64
N GLY A 37 3.87 14.42 -13.04
CA GLY A 37 5.25 14.89 -12.85
C GLY A 37 6.30 14.02 -13.54
N GLN A 38 7.56 14.48 -13.49
CA GLN A 38 8.72 13.71 -13.99
C GLN A 38 9.30 12.73 -12.96
N GLN A 39 8.85 12.83 -11.70
CA GLN A 39 9.27 11.94 -10.63
C GLN A 39 8.73 10.53 -10.84
N VAL A 40 9.44 9.55 -10.30
CA VAL A 40 8.92 8.18 -10.21
C VAL A 40 7.74 8.19 -9.25
N THR A 41 6.55 7.84 -9.73
CA THR A 41 5.35 7.77 -8.90
C THR A 41 5.21 6.38 -8.30
N VAL A 42 4.90 6.28 -7.02
CA VAL A 42 4.56 5.02 -6.34
C VAL A 42 3.16 5.11 -5.78
N LEU A 43 2.28 4.21 -6.20
CA LEU A 43 0.94 4.08 -5.62
C LEU A 43 0.90 2.94 -4.62
N ILE A 44 0.53 3.27 -3.39
CA ILE A 44 0.31 2.31 -2.31
C ILE A 44 -1.18 2.03 -2.22
N HIS A 45 -1.54 0.75 -2.19
CA HIS A 45 -2.92 0.31 -2.17
C HIS A 45 -3.13 -0.86 -1.20
N TYR A 46 -4.24 -0.84 -0.48
CA TYR A 46 -4.66 -1.95 0.38
C TYR A 46 -5.52 -2.93 -0.42
N CYS A 47 -5.00 -4.15 -0.59
CA CYS A 47 -5.64 -5.18 -1.42
C CYS A 47 -6.66 -6.04 -0.66
N GLY A 48 -6.87 -5.78 0.64
CA GLY A 48 -7.74 -6.59 1.49
C GLY A 48 -7.00 -7.37 2.57
N SER A 49 -7.78 -8.10 3.38
CA SER A 49 -7.28 -8.97 4.45
C SER A 49 -7.94 -10.34 4.38
N VAL A 50 -7.24 -11.36 4.88
CA VAL A 50 -7.78 -12.70 5.13
C VAL A 50 -7.72 -12.96 6.62
N PHE A 51 -8.84 -13.40 7.21
CA PHE A 51 -8.92 -13.79 8.61
C PHE A 51 -8.94 -15.32 8.70
N ALA A 52 -8.05 -15.89 9.50
CA ALA A 52 -8.07 -17.31 9.80
C ALA A 52 -9.23 -17.63 10.75
N GLU A 53 -9.67 -18.89 10.74
CA GLU A 53 -10.60 -19.39 11.75
C GLU A 53 -10.00 -19.26 13.16
N PRO A 54 -10.82 -19.04 14.20
CA PRO A 54 -10.35 -19.03 15.58
C PRO A 54 -9.72 -20.37 15.95
N GLU A 55 -8.52 -20.35 16.53
CA GLU A 55 -7.82 -21.57 16.96
C GLU A 55 -8.44 -22.07 18.26
N ASN A 56 -9.37 -23.06 18.18
CA ASN A 56 -9.95 -23.88 19.28
C ASN A 56 -9.84 -23.27 20.69
N THR A 57 -10.32 -22.04 20.84
CA THR A 57 -10.28 -21.26 22.06
C THR A 57 -11.70 -20.83 22.40
N ASP A 58 -11.94 -20.56 23.66
CA ASP A 58 -13.20 -20.01 24.19
C ASP A 58 -13.38 -18.51 23.88
N ALA A 59 -12.48 -17.94 23.07
CA ALA A 59 -12.48 -16.53 22.68
C ALA A 59 -12.45 -16.37 21.15
N THR A 60 -13.09 -15.30 20.65
CA THR A 60 -12.98 -14.92 19.23
C THR A 60 -11.67 -14.17 18.99
N VAL A 61 -10.60 -14.92 18.69
CA VAL A 61 -9.30 -14.38 18.28
C VAL A 61 -8.95 -14.94 16.90
N GLN A 62 -8.75 -14.06 15.92
CA GLN A 62 -8.48 -14.46 14.53
C GLN A 62 -7.15 -13.87 14.07
N LYS A 63 -6.29 -14.71 13.50
CA LYS A 63 -5.08 -14.24 12.81
C LYS A 63 -5.49 -13.51 11.53
N GLN A 64 -5.00 -12.30 11.34
CA GLN A 64 -5.29 -11.48 10.17
C GLN A 64 -4.05 -11.34 9.29
N LEU A 65 -4.16 -11.74 8.03
CA LEU A 65 -3.16 -11.49 6.98
C LEU A 65 -3.60 -10.28 6.15
N ILE A 66 -2.79 -9.22 6.14
CA ILE A 66 -3.04 -7.98 5.40
C ILE A 66 -2.24 -8.00 4.10
N ARG A 67 -2.88 -7.67 2.96
CA ARG A 67 -2.21 -7.56 1.67
C ARG A 67 -2.14 -6.09 1.25
N ILE A 68 -0.93 -5.61 0.97
CA ILE A 68 -0.65 -4.24 0.51
C ILE A 68 0.20 -4.36 -0.75
N SER A 69 -0.11 -3.56 -1.77
CA SER A 69 0.70 -3.41 -2.98
C SER A 69 1.32 -2.02 -3.03
N ALA A 70 2.58 -1.94 -3.48
CA ALA A 70 3.22 -0.70 -3.88
C ALA A 70 3.59 -0.83 -5.37
N THR A 71 2.95 -0.04 -6.21
CA THR A 71 3.13 -0.09 -7.67
C THR A 71 3.93 1.11 -8.14
N VAL A 72 5.06 0.84 -8.82
CA VAL A 72 5.92 1.86 -9.40
C VAL A 72 5.40 2.22 -10.79
N ILE A 73 5.25 3.52 -11.06
CA ILE A 73 4.83 4.09 -12.33
C ILE A 73 5.90 5.09 -12.77
N VAL A 74 6.59 4.76 -13.86
CA VAL A 74 7.63 5.59 -14.45
C VAL A 74 7.11 6.07 -15.80
N SER A 75 7.14 7.38 -16.04
CA SER A 75 6.90 7.90 -17.39
C SER A 75 8.01 7.40 -18.31
N ALA A 76 7.64 6.75 -19.42
CA ALA A 76 8.60 6.42 -20.46
C ALA A 76 9.04 7.73 -21.13
N ASN A 77 10.16 8.31 -20.70
CA ASN A 77 10.82 9.37 -21.46
C ASN A 77 11.03 8.86 -22.89
N LYS A 78 10.36 9.48 -23.85
CA LYS A 78 10.74 9.44 -25.27
C LYS A 78 11.69 10.59 -25.55
#